data_AF-A0AAV2P389-F1
#
_entry.id   AF-A0AAV2P389-F1
#
_cell.length_a   1.000
_cell.length_b   1.000
_cell.length_c   1.000
_cell.angle_alpha   90.00
_cell.angle_beta   90.00
_cell.angle_gamma   90.00
#
_symmetry.space_group_name_H-M   'P 1'
#
loop_
_entity.id
_entity.type
_entity.pdbx_description
1 polymer ?
#
loop_
_entity_poly.entity_id
_entity_poly.type
_entity_poly.pdbx_seq_one_letter_code
_entity_poly.pdbx_strand_id
1 'polypeptide(L)'
;MKLPVSKYIKHLVTAYPFVSKTLREAVKPQSEKRNHHCYGVTLQNKGIGYTDLNELIKHPQDLEFTIELVKVILPDEYEKESWQMTEDEKA
;
A
#
# COMPACT_ATOMS: atom_id res chain seq x y z
N MET A 1 -21.09 -2.63 5.78
CA MET A 1 -21.07 -3.75 6.75
C MET A 1 -19.70 -3.74 7.41
N LYS A 2 -19.61 -3.51 8.73
CA LYS A 2 -18.31 -3.47 9.43
C LYS A 2 -17.80 -4.91 9.58
N LEU A 3 -16.64 -5.23 9.00
CA LEU A 3 -16.02 -6.53 9.21
C LEU A 3 -15.43 -6.59 10.63
N PRO A 4 -15.35 -7.78 11.24
CA PRO A 4 -14.77 -7.93 12.57
C PRO A 4 -13.32 -7.44 12.58
N VAL A 5 -13.00 -6.67 13.62
CA VAL A 5 -11.63 -6.29 13.96
C VAL A 5 -10.80 -7.57 14.07
N SER A 6 -9.82 -7.70 13.19
CA SER A 6 -8.99 -8.89 13.10
C SER A 6 -7.58 -8.55 13.58
N LYS A 7 -7.15 -9.23 14.65
CA LYS A 7 -5.77 -9.15 15.15
C LYS A 7 -4.91 -10.14 14.39
N TYR A 8 -3.88 -9.65 13.71
CA TYR A 8 -2.97 -10.48 12.92
C TYR A 8 -1.62 -10.62 13.62
N ILE A 9 -1.13 -11.86 13.63
CA ILE A 9 0.14 -12.21 14.26
C ILE A 9 1.29 -11.61 13.44
N LYS A 10 2.28 -11.01 14.10
CA LYS A 10 3.43 -10.31 13.49
C LYS A 10 4.07 -10.96 12.26
N HIS A 11 4.13 -12.29 12.19
CA HIS A 11 4.75 -13.00 11.05
C HIS A 11 3.90 -12.94 9.77
N LEU A 12 2.59 -12.76 9.88
CA LEU A 12 1.66 -12.63 8.75
C LEU A 12 1.66 -11.23 8.14
N VAL A 13 2.23 -10.24 8.84
CA VAL A 13 2.18 -8.82 8.47
C VAL A 13 3.56 -8.22 8.21
N THR A 14 4.58 -9.05 8.01
CA THR A 14 5.95 -8.62 7.72
C THR A 14 6.08 -7.76 6.46
N ALA A 15 5.18 -7.97 5.48
CA ALA A 15 5.12 -7.18 4.25
C ALA A 15 4.41 -5.82 4.41
N TYR A 16 3.68 -5.60 5.51
CA TYR A 16 2.85 -4.41 5.70
C TYR A 16 3.60 -3.07 5.57
N PRO A 17 4.83 -2.89 6.11
CA PRO A 17 5.57 -1.64 5.93
C PRO A 17 5.78 -1.26 4.46
N PHE A 18 6.06 -2.24 3.59
CA PHE A 18 6.29 -1.99 2.17
C PHE A 18 4.98 -1.70 1.43
N VAL A 19 3.91 -2.44 1.73
CA VAL A 19 2.57 -2.18 1.16
C VAL A 19 2.07 -0.80 1.57
N SER A 20 2.22 -0.42 2.86
CA SER A 20 1.82 0.89 3.37
C SER A 20 2.58 2.02 2.67
N LYS A 21 3.89 1.86 2.44
CA LYS A 21 4.68 2.81 1.64
C LYS A 21 4.08 3.00 0.24
N THR A 22 3.82 1.91 -0.48
CA THR A 22 3.27 1.97 -1.85
C THR A 22 1.92 2.68 -1.87
N LEU A 23 1.03 2.36 -0.92
CA LEU A 23 -0.27 3.03 -0.81
C LEU A 23 -0.13 4.53 -0.53
N ARG A 24 0.78 4.93 0.39
CA ARG A 24 1.06 6.35 0.68
C ARG A 24 1.61 7.10 -0.53
N GLU A 25 2.42 6.44 -1.36
CA GLU A 25 2.97 7.03 -2.58
C GLU A 25 1.94 7.11 -3.71
N ALA A 26 1.03 6.14 -3.82
CA ALA A 26 -0.01 6.11 -4.85
C ALA A 26 -0.98 7.29 -4.77
N VAL A 27 -1.26 7.78 -3.56
CA VAL A 27 -2.19 8.92 -3.31
C VAL A 27 -1.54 10.28 -3.57
N LYS A 28 -0.20 10.36 -3.70
CA LYS A 28 0.48 11.65 -3.90
C LYS A 28 0.20 12.22 -5.30
N PRO A 29 -0.02 13.55 -5.41
CA PRO A 29 -0.19 14.20 -6.70
C PRO A 29 1.07 14.01 -7.56
N GLN A 30 0.89 13.97 -8.88
CA GLN A 30 1.97 13.67 -9.83
C GLN A 30 3.16 14.63 -9.71
N SER A 31 2.93 15.87 -9.29
CA SER A 31 3.95 16.88 -8.98
C SER A 31 4.86 16.51 -7.79
N GLU A 32 4.38 15.66 -6.88
CA GLU A 32 5.09 15.24 -5.66
C GLU A 32 5.59 13.79 -5.73
N LYS A 33 5.30 13.09 -6.84
CA LYS A 33 5.86 11.76 -7.11
C LYS A 33 7.37 11.93 -7.32
N ARG A 34 8.14 11.79 -6.24
CA ARG A 34 9.60 11.81 -6.27
C ARG A 34 10.07 10.78 -7.30
N ASN A 35 10.89 11.22 -8.26
CA ASN A 35 11.44 10.38 -9.30
C ASN A 35 12.03 9.10 -8.71
N HIS A 36 11.41 8.00 -9.11
CA HIS A 36 11.42 6.67 -8.51
C HIS A 36 12.66 5.93 -9.01
N HIS A 37 13.86 6.27 -8.52
CA HIS A 37 15.07 5.61 -9.02
C HIS A 37 16.22 5.52 -8.00
N CYS A 38 15.96 5.05 -6.78
CA CYS A 38 17.05 4.62 -5.89
C CYS A 38 16.58 3.67 -4.77
N TYR A 39 16.02 2.52 -5.13
CA TYR A 39 15.61 1.49 -4.15
C TYR A 39 16.79 0.75 -3.50
N GLY A 40 17.97 0.70 -4.15
CA GLY A 40 19.11 -0.08 -3.66
C GLY A 40 19.97 0.60 -2.60
N VAL A 41 20.15 1.93 -2.65
CA VAL A 41 21.17 2.63 -1.85
C VAL A 41 20.58 3.29 -0.58
N THR A 42 19.29 3.61 -0.57
CA THR A 42 18.64 4.30 0.56
C THR A 42 18.26 3.37 1.72
N LEU A 43 18.09 2.07 1.45
CA LEU A 43 17.75 1.08 2.48
C LEU A 43 18.86 0.94 3.54
N GLN A 44 20.11 1.11 3.13
CA GLN A 44 21.28 0.92 3.99
C GLN A 44 21.46 2.05 5.03
N ASN A 45 21.05 3.29 4.75
CA ASN A 45 21.34 4.44 5.61
C ASN A 45 20.13 5.14 6.23
N LYS A 46 18.93 5.10 5.62
CA LYS A 46 17.77 5.91 6.05
C LYS A 46 16.44 5.13 6.16
N GLY A 47 16.43 3.84 5.83
CA GLY A 47 15.21 3.03 5.79
C GLY A 47 14.30 3.41 4.62
N ILE A 48 13.01 3.08 4.72
CA ILE A 48 12.07 3.17 3.59
C ILE A 48 11.44 4.55 3.37
N GLY A 49 11.87 5.56 4.13
CA GLY A 49 11.47 6.97 3.98
C GLY A 49 10.30 7.42 4.86
N TYR A 50 9.79 6.54 5.72
CA TYR A 50 8.72 6.82 6.68
C TYR A 50 9.14 6.30 8.06
N THR A 51 9.22 7.19 9.06
CA THR A 51 9.78 6.87 10.39
C THR A 51 8.97 5.80 11.11
N ASP A 52 7.65 5.89 11.07
CA ASP A 52 6.73 4.90 11.64
C ASP A 52 6.91 3.51 11.01
N LEU A 53 7.06 3.44 9.68
CA LEU A 53 7.28 2.19 8.98
C LEU A 53 8.69 1.62 9.24
N ASN A 54 9.70 2.47 9.40
CA ASN A 54 11.04 2.07 9.80
C ASN A 54 11.06 1.46 11.22
N GLU A 55 10.36 2.07 12.16
CA GLU A 55 10.23 1.53 13.51
C GLU A 55 9.47 0.19 13.51
N LEU A 56 8.43 0.05 12.67
CA LEU A 56 7.73 -1.22 12.51
C LEU A 56 8.62 -2.33 11.91
N ILE A 57 9.55 -1.99 11.02
CA ILE A 57 10.55 -2.93 10.48
C ILE A 57 11.55 -3.35 11.56
N LYS A 58 12.05 -2.39 12.36
CA LYS A 58 13.00 -2.68 13.46
C LYS A 58 12.37 -3.46 14.60
N HIS A 59 11.10 -3.18 14.90
CA HIS A 59 10.35 -3.75 16.00
C HIS A 59 9.03 -4.35 15.49
N PRO A 60 9.06 -5.56 14.89
CA PRO A 60 7.86 -6.23 14.42
C PRO A 60 6.87 -6.48 15.56
N GLN A 61 5.62 -6.07 15.35
CA GLN A 61 4.53 -6.21 16.31
C GLN A 61 3.28 -6.77 15.64
N ASP A 62 2.34 -7.25 16.46
CA ASP A 62 1.02 -7.65 15.96
C ASP A 62 0.27 -6.40 15.50
N LEU A 63 -0.51 -6.53 14.43
CA LEU A 63 -1.30 -5.43 13.88
C LEU A 63 -2.79 -5.74 13.94
N GLU A 64 -3.58 -4.70 14.16
CA GLU A 64 -5.02 -4.76 14.15
C GLU A 64 -5.53 -3.96 12.95
N PHE A 65 -6.34 -4.61 12.09
CA PHE A 65 -6.96 -3.94 10.96
C PHE A 65 -8.47 -3.87 11.14
N THR A 66 -9.02 -2.68 10.97
CA THR A 66 -10.46 -2.46 10.80
C THR A 66 -10.73 -2.24 9.32
N ILE A 67 -11.46 -3.14 8.68
CA ILE A 67 -11.80 -3.06 7.26
C ILE A 67 -13.31 -2.87 7.14
N GLU A 68 -13.71 -1.80 6.45
CA GLU A 68 -15.11 -1.57 6.11
C GLU A 68 -15.35 -1.96 4.66
N LEU A 69 -16.24 -2.94 4.44
CA LEU A 69 -16.63 -3.33 3.10
C LEU A 69 -17.71 -2.37 2.58
N VAL A 70 -17.37 -1.64 1.51
CA VAL A 70 -18.24 -0.64 0.87
C VAL A 70 -19.02 -1.24 -0.30
N LYS A 71 -18.34 -1.94 -1.21
CA LYS A 71 -18.93 -2.54 -2.41
C LYS A 71 -18.20 -3.82 -2.78
N VAL A 72 -18.94 -4.80 -3.29
CA VAL A 72 -18.41 -5.98 -3.98
C VAL A 72 -18.89 -5.88 -5.43
N ILE A 73 -17.97 -6.00 -6.38
CA ILE A 73 -18.26 -5.95 -7.81
C ILE A 73 -17.84 -7.29 -8.40
N LEU A 74 -18.72 -7.94 -9.16
CA LEU A 74 -18.36 -9.15 -9.87
C LEU A 74 -17.37 -8.82 -10.99
N PRO A 75 -16.48 -9.75 -11.39
CA PRO A 75 -15.52 -9.49 -12.46
C PRO A 75 -16.17 -8.94 -13.74
N ASP A 76 -17.37 -9.43 -14.09
CA ASP A 76 -18.12 -9.02 -15.29
C ASP A 76 -18.78 -7.64 -15.17
N GLU A 77 -18.92 -7.13 -13.94
CA GLU A 77 -19.52 -5.82 -13.63
C GLU A 77 -18.46 -4.74 -13.34
N TYR A 78 -17.17 -5.13 -13.36
CA TYR A 78 -16.06 -4.23 -13.07
C TYR A 78 -15.70 -3.41 -14.31
N GLU A 79 -16.17 -2.16 -14.35
CA GLU A 79 -15.65 -1.18 -15.30
C GLU A 79 -14.28 -0.69 -14.83
N LYS A 80 -13.24 -0.93 -15.64
CA LYS A 80 -11.90 -0.41 -15.37
C LYS A 80 -11.97 1.11 -15.25
N GLU A 81 -11.38 1.66 -14.20
CA GLU A 81 -11.15 3.10 -14.16
C GLU A 81 -10.10 3.48 -15.20
N SER A 82 -10.15 4.72 -15.71
CA SER A 82 -9.28 5.18 -16.80
C SER A 82 -7.79 5.07 -16.50
N TRP A 83 -7.37 5.04 -15.24
CA TRP A 83 -5.97 4.84 -14.86
C TRP A 83 -5.50 3.37 -14.92
N GLN A 84 -6.43 2.42 -15.06
CA GLN A 84 -6.16 0.99 -15.22
C GLN A 84 -6.26 0.52 -16.67
N MET A 85 -6.79 1.37 -17.55
CA MET A 85 -6.87 1.10 -18.98
C MET A 85 -5.50 1.30 -19.63
N THR A 86 -5.14 0.43 -20.57
CA THR A 86 -4.00 0.66 -21.46
C THR A 86 -4.27 1.83 -22.41
N GLU A 87 -3.23 2.36 -23.08
CA GLU A 87 -3.42 3.44 -24.07
C GLU A 87 -4.36 3.02 -25.21
N ASP A 88 -4.34 1.75 -25.61
CA ASP A 88 -5.27 1.19 -26.61
C ASP A 88 -6.72 1.09 -26.10
N GLU A 89 -6.92 0.91 -24.79
CA GLU A 89 -8.24 0.81 -24.15
C GLU A 89 -8.88 2.19 -23.88
N LYS A 90 -8.10 3.28 -23.96
CA LYS A 90 -8.59 4.66 -23.78
C LYS A 90 -9.12 5.33 -25.07
N ALA A 91 -8.88 4.73 -26.23
CA ALA A 91 -9.11 5.31 -27.55
C ALA A 91 -10.55 5.17 -28.05
#